data_AF-B3PS08-F1
#
_entry.id   AF-B3PS08-F1
#
_cell.length_a   1.000
_cell.length_b   1.000
_cell.length_c   1.000
_cell.angle_alpha   90.00
_cell.angle_beta   90.00
_cell.angle_gamma   90.00
#
_symmetry.space_group_name_H-M   'P 1'
#
loop_
_entity.id
_entity.type
_entity.pdbx_description
1 polymer ?
#
loop_
_entity_poly.entity_id
_entity_poly.type
_entity_poly.pdbx_seq_one_letter_code
_entity_poly.pdbx_strand_id
1 'polypeptide(L)'
;MRKTGERTLKGDKKVIERLNEALFLELGAVNQYWVHYRLLEDWGYTKLAKKERAESIEEMHHADRLVARIIFLEGHPNLQTLAPLRIGQNVKEVLEADLAGEYDARTAYKKSRDICSEAGDYVSMKLFEELLADEEGHIDFLETQLDLLEKIGESKYGQLNADSADEAE
;
A
#
# COMPACT_ATOMS: atom_id res chain seq x y z
N MET A 1 2.90 -40.83 -18.47
CA MET A 1 2.88 -39.74 -19.47
C MET A 1 2.04 -38.61 -18.89
N ARG A 2 2.63 -37.43 -18.62
CA ARG A 2 1.86 -36.22 -18.28
C ARG A 2 1.10 -35.78 -19.54
N LYS A 3 -0.18 -35.43 -19.40
CA LYS A 3 -0.97 -34.92 -20.54
C LYS A 3 -0.39 -33.55 -20.92
N THR A 4 -0.09 -33.36 -22.20
CA THR A 4 0.29 -32.06 -22.76
C THR A 4 -0.79 -31.03 -22.41
N GLY A 5 -0.47 -30.08 -21.51
CA GLY A 5 -1.39 -29.05 -21.01
C GLY A 5 -1.56 -29.00 -19.49
N GLU A 6 -1.09 -30.01 -18.76
CA GLU A 6 -1.20 -30.06 -17.29
C GLU A 6 -0.08 -29.21 -16.67
N ARG A 7 -0.38 -27.95 -16.30
CA ARG A 7 0.53 -27.13 -15.51
C ARG A 7 0.71 -27.79 -14.14
N THR A 8 1.95 -28.03 -13.74
CA THR A 8 2.29 -28.69 -12.47
C THR A 8 2.65 -27.69 -11.37
N LEU A 9 2.22 -26.43 -11.50
CA LEU A 9 2.70 -25.29 -10.71
C LEU A 9 1.63 -24.77 -9.73
N LYS A 10 0.69 -25.63 -9.36
CA LYS A 10 -0.34 -25.34 -8.36
C LYS A 10 0.32 -24.93 -7.04
N GLY A 11 0.12 -23.68 -6.65
CA GLY A 11 0.72 -23.12 -5.44
C GLY A 11 0.14 -23.69 -4.15
N ASP A 12 0.86 -23.46 -3.05
CA ASP A 12 0.36 -23.76 -1.72
C ASP A 12 -0.87 -22.88 -1.40
N LYS A 13 -1.92 -23.50 -0.83
CA LYS A 13 -3.17 -22.79 -0.55
C LYS A 13 -2.98 -21.64 0.45
N LYS A 14 -2.16 -21.84 1.48
CA LYS A 14 -1.89 -20.80 2.47
C LYS A 14 -1.14 -19.64 1.84
N VAL A 15 -0.19 -19.89 0.93
CA VAL A 15 0.51 -18.83 0.19
C VAL A 15 -0.48 -18.01 -0.64
N ILE A 16 -1.40 -18.67 -1.36
CA ILE A 16 -2.44 -17.99 -2.15
C ILE A 16 -3.40 -17.18 -1.25
N GLU A 17 -3.74 -17.69 -0.07
CA GLU A 17 -4.53 -16.96 0.94
C GLU A 17 -3.78 -15.70 1.41
N ARG A 18 -2.49 -15.79 1.71
CA ARG A 18 -1.67 -14.63 2.11
C ARG A 18 -1.52 -13.60 1.00
N LEU A 19 -1.35 -14.03 -0.25
CA LEU A 19 -1.31 -13.12 -1.41
C LEU A 19 -2.65 -12.38 -1.59
N ASN A 20 -3.78 -13.05 -1.38
CA ASN A 20 -5.09 -12.40 -1.43
C ASN A 20 -5.34 -11.45 -0.24
N GLU A 21 -4.82 -11.77 0.94
CA GLU A 21 -4.86 -10.86 2.10
C GLU A 21 -4.05 -9.59 1.83
N ALA A 22 -2.86 -9.72 1.24
CA ALA A 22 -2.08 -8.57 0.81
C ALA A 22 -2.81 -7.77 -0.27
N LEU A 23 -3.37 -8.42 -1.29
CA LEU A 23 -4.15 -7.74 -2.33
C LEU A 23 -5.34 -6.96 -1.75
N PHE A 24 -6.00 -7.51 -0.73
CA PHE A 24 -7.09 -6.83 -0.03
C PHE A 24 -6.64 -5.56 0.69
N LEU A 25 -5.43 -5.57 1.27
CA LEU A 25 -4.83 -4.40 1.92
C LEU A 25 -4.38 -3.36 0.88
N GLU A 26 -3.70 -3.79 -0.18
CA GLU A 26 -3.26 -2.91 -1.28
C GLU A 26 -4.43 -2.18 -1.95
N LEU A 27 -5.54 -2.87 -2.22
CA LEU A 27 -6.74 -2.23 -2.75
C LEU A 27 -7.37 -1.22 -1.77
N GLY A 28 -7.19 -1.44 -0.47
CA GLY A 28 -7.53 -0.47 0.56
C GLY A 28 -6.61 0.75 0.49
N ALA A 29 -5.30 0.55 0.45
CA ALA A 29 -4.28 1.59 0.39
C ALA A 29 -4.42 2.46 -0.87
N VAL A 30 -4.52 1.84 -2.06
CA VAL A 30 -4.81 2.52 -3.34
C VAL A 30 -5.97 3.50 -3.16
N ASN A 31 -7.09 3.03 -2.61
CA ASN A 31 -8.30 3.82 -2.50
C ASN A 31 -8.23 4.87 -1.38
N GLN A 32 -7.58 4.56 -0.25
CA GLN A 32 -7.39 5.50 0.85
C GLN A 32 -6.51 6.67 0.42
N TYR A 33 -5.33 6.38 -0.13
CA TYR A 33 -4.41 7.38 -0.67
C TYR A 33 -5.06 8.21 -1.78
N TRP A 34 -5.86 7.60 -2.66
CA TRP A 34 -6.53 8.37 -3.71
C TRP A 34 -7.61 9.33 -3.18
N VAL A 35 -8.31 8.94 -2.11
CA VAL A 35 -9.26 9.82 -1.43
C VAL A 35 -8.51 10.93 -0.70
N HIS A 36 -7.44 10.62 0.03
CA HIS A 36 -6.60 11.62 0.70
C HIS A 36 -5.97 12.61 -0.27
N TYR A 37 -5.46 12.14 -1.42
CA TYR A 37 -5.02 13.00 -2.52
C TYR A 37 -6.09 14.05 -2.86
N ARG A 38 -7.33 13.62 -3.13
CA ARG A 38 -8.39 14.54 -3.55
C ARG A 38 -8.86 15.47 -2.43
N LEU A 39 -8.87 15.00 -1.18
CA LEU A 39 -9.18 15.86 -0.04
C LEU A 39 -8.09 16.92 0.17
N LEU A 40 -6.82 16.54 0.16
CA LEU A 40 -5.71 17.48 0.31
C LEU A 40 -5.63 18.50 -0.82
N GLU A 41 -5.91 18.07 -2.06
CA GLU A 41 -5.99 18.97 -3.22
C GLU A 41 -7.10 20.01 -3.03
N ASP A 42 -8.30 19.58 -2.61
CA ASP A 42 -9.43 20.48 -2.31
C ASP A 42 -9.12 21.44 -1.15
N TRP A 43 -8.40 20.97 -0.12
CA TRP A 43 -7.98 21.80 1.01
C TRP A 43 -6.81 22.74 0.68
N GLY A 44 -6.23 22.66 -0.52
CA GLY A 44 -5.15 23.51 -1.01
C GLY A 44 -3.73 23.05 -0.64
N TYR A 45 -3.56 21.85 -0.08
CA TYR A 45 -2.26 21.25 0.25
C TYR A 45 -1.69 20.47 -0.94
N THR A 46 -1.61 21.12 -2.10
CA THR A 46 -1.33 20.52 -3.41
C THR A 46 -0.01 19.75 -3.49
N LYS A 47 1.02 20.12 -2.71
CA LYS A 47 2.30 19.39 -2.72
C LYS A 47 2.17 18.04 -2.01
N LEU A 48 1.49 18.01 -0.87
CA LEU A 48 1.20 16.75 -0.18
C LEU A 48 0.22 15.90 -0.99
N ALA A 49 -0.76 16.53 -1.62
CA ALA A 49 -1.68 15.88 -2.55
C ALA A 49 -0.94 15.18 -3.71
N LYS A 50 0.07 15.83 -4.30
CA LYS A 50 0.92 15.22 -5.35
C LYS A 50 1.67 13.98 -4.85
N LYS A 51 2.12 13.99 -3.60
CA LYS A 51 2.78 12.83 -2.97
C LYS A 51 1.78 11.70 -2.72
N GLU A 52 0.63 11.98 -2.12
CA GLU A 52 -0.47 11.01 -1.95
C GLU A 52 -0.90 10.33 -3.25
N ARG A 53 -1.00 11.11 -4.33
CA ARG A 53 -1.30 10.58 -5.66
C ARG A 53 -0.21 9.62 -6.14
N ALA A 54 1.05 9.90 -5.83
CA ALA A 54 2.17 9.05 -6.24
C ALA A 54 2.14 7.73 -5.45
N GLU A 55 1.96 7.78 -4.12
CA GLU A 55 1.86 6.56 -3.29
C GLU A 55 0.69 5.69 -3.74
N SER A 56 -0.49 6.27 -3.97
CA SER A 56 -1.63 5.52 -4.49
C SER A 56 -1.32 4.76 -5.79
N ILE A 57 -0.50 5.35 -6.68
CA ILE A 57 -0.09 4.69 -7.93
C ILE A 57 0.97 3.62 -7.68
N GLU A 58 1.86 3.81 -6.70
CA GLU A 58 2.79 2.78 -6.24
C GLU A 58 2.03 1.54 -5.75
N GLU A 59 0.98 1.72 -4.94
CA GLU A 59 0.14 0.60 -4.49
C GLU A 59 -0.63 -0.10 -5.62
N MET A 60 -0.94 0.62 -6.71
CA MET A 60 -1.50 -0.01 -7.92
C MET A 60 -0.50 -1.01 -8.54
N HIS A 61 0.81 -0.72 -8.47
CA HIS A 61 1.84 -1.64 -8.92
C HIS A 61 2.02 -2.82 -7.97
N HIS A 62 1.89 -2.62 -6.66
CA HIS A 62 1.89 -3.72 -5.67
C HIS A 62 0.72 -4.68 -5.89
N ALA A 63 -0.49 -4.13 -6.05
CA ALA A 63 -1.69 -4.89 -6.37
C ALA A 63 -1.52 -5.72 -7.66
N ASP A 64 -0.94 -5.15 -8.72
CA ASP A 64 -0.68 -5.86 -9.98
C ASP A 64 0.29 -7.04 -9.79
N ARG A 65 1.41 -6.83 -9.08
CA ARG A 65 2.39 -7.88 -8.76
C ARG A 65 1.74 -9.05 -8.01
N LEU A 66 0.86 -8.76 -7.05
CA LEU A 66 0.11 -9.76 -6.29
C LEU A 66 -0.88 -10.53 -7.16
N VAL A 67 -1.68 -9.83 -7.98
CA VAL A 67 -2.63 -10.46 -8.92
C VAL A 67 -1.90 -11.39 -9.88
N ALA A 68 -0.80 -10.92 -10.48
CA ALA A 68 0.01 -11.72 -11.38
C ALA A 68 0.56 -12.98 -10.67
N ARG A 69 1.03 -12.85 -9.43
CA ARG A 69 1.56 -13.98 -8.65
C ARG A 69 0.47 -14.99 -8.29
N ILE A 70 -0.72 -14.53 -7.87
CA ILE A 70 -1.86 -15.39 -7.55
C ILE A 70 -2.28 -16.22 -8.77
N ILE A 71 -2.42 -15.58 -9.94
CA ILE A 71 -2.80 -16.26 -11.18
C ILE A 71 -1.72 -17.26 -11.61
N PHE A 72 -0.44 -16.90 -11.48
CA PHE A 72 0.67 -17.79 -11.80
C PHE A 72 0.65 -19.07 -10.97
N LEU A 73 0.26 -18.97 -9.69
CA LEU A 73 0.10 -20.10 -8.76
C LEU A 73 -1.23 -20.85 -8.93
N GLU A 74 -1.99 -20.58 -10.00
CA GLU A 74 -3.31 -21.15 -10.30
C GLU A 74 -4.36 -20.85 -9.21
N GLY A 75 -4.17 -19.75 -8.47
CA GLY A 75 -5.16 -19.18 -7.58
C GLY A 75 -6.16 -18.27 -8.31
N HIS A 76 -7.20 -17.85 -7.59
CA HIS A 76 -8.16 -16.84 -8.07
C HIS A 76 -7.98 -15.56 -7.26
N PRO A 77 -7.52 -14.44 -7.86
CA PRO A 77 -7.39 -13.19 -7.14
C PRO A 77 -8.78 -12.62 -6.81
N ASN A 78 -8.93 -12.03 -5.63
CA ASN A 78 -10.17 -11.38 -5.19
C ASN A 78 -9.99 -9.86 -5.15
N LEU A 79 -10.59 -9.16 -6.12
CA LEU A 79 -10.66 -7.69 -6.17
C LEU A 79 -12.07 -7.17 -5.82
N GLN A 80 -12.96 -8.03 -5.31
CA GLN A 80 -14.36 -7.69 -5.07
C GLN A 80 -14.55 -6.86 -3.78
N THR A 81 -13.60 -6.95 -2.86
CA THR A 81 -13.62 -6.33 -1.53
C THR A 81 -12.25 -5.74 -1.22
N LEU A 82 -12.25 -4.65 -0.44
CA LEU A 82 -11.05 -3.93 -0.01
C LEU A 82 -11.05 -3.77 1.51
N ALA A 83 -9.87 -3.50 2.08
CA ALA A 83 -9.72 -3.22 3.51
C ALA A 83 -10.53 -1.99 3.95
N PRO A 84 -11.10 -1.98 5.18
CA PRO A 84 -11.80 -0.81 5.68
C PRO A 84 -10.91 0.44 5.62
N LEU A 85 -11.43 1.49 5.00
CA LEU A 85 -10.69 2.74 4.82
C LEU A 85 -10.68 3.56 6.12
N ARG A 86 -9.57 4.27 6.35
CA ARG A 86 -9.39 5.27 7.40
C ARG A 86 -9.25 6.62 6.71
N ILE A 87 -10.28 7.46 6.78
CA ILE A 87 -10.31 8.74 6.06
C ILE A 87 -10.16 9.89 7.05
N GLY A 88 -9.04 10.59 6.98
CA GLY A 88 -8.76 11.76 7.81
C GLY A 88 -9.58 13.00 7.39
N GLN A 89 -9.87 13.89 8.34
CA GLN A 89 -10.61 15.14 8.12
C GLN A 89 -9.73 16.39 8.22
N ASN A 90 -8.44 16.21 8.47
CA ASN A 90 -7.40 17.22 8.43
C ASN A 90 -6.05 16.57 8.10
N VAL A 91 -5.02 17.38 7.84
CA VAL A 91 -3.69 16.89 7.42
C VAL A 91 -3.09 15.89 8.40
N LYS A 92 -3.23 16.13 9.71
CA LYS A 92 -2.67 15.23 10.71
C LYS A 92 -3.38 13.88 10.71
N GLU A 93 -4.72 13.88 10.67
CA GLU A 93 -5.51 12.65 10.60
C GLU A 93 -5.27 11.86 9.31
N VAL A 94 -5.00 12.53 8.19
CA VAL A 94 -4.59 11.87 6.94
C VAL A 94 -3.29 11.09 7.16
N LEU A 95 -2.23 11.76 7.63
CA LEU A 95 -0.93 11.14 7.89
C LEU A 95 -1.02 9.99 8.92
N GLU A 96 -1.81 10.15 9.98
CA GLU A 96 -2.02 9.11 10.99
C GLU A 96 -2.82 7.91 10.46
N ALA A 97 -3.81 8.16 9.60
CA ALA A 97 -4.63 7.13 8.98
C ALA A 97 -3.83 6.27 7.99
N ASP A 98 -2.97 6.91 7.20
CA ASP A 98 -2.08 6.26 6.26
C ASP A 98 -1.01 5.46 7.00
N LEU A 99 -0.38 6.04 8.02
CA LEU A 99 0.61 5.34 8.85
C LEU A 99 0.01 4.09 9.52
N ALA A 100 -1.24 4.17 9.98
CA ALA A 100 -1.93 3.01 10.53
C ALA A 100 -2.17 1.91 9.48
N GLY A 101 -2.45 2.28 8.22
CA GLY A 101 -2.55 1.35 7.09
C GLY A 101 -1.22 0.66 6.81
N GLU A 102 -0.14 1.43 6.77
CA GLU A 102 1.21 0.91 6.51
C GLU A 102 1.68 -0.09 7.57
N TYR A 103 1.41 0.20 8.85
CA TYR A 103 1.73 -0.75 9.92
C TYR A 103 0.92 -2.06 9.85
N ASP A 104 -0.33 -2.00 9.39
CA ASP A 104 -1.13 -3.20 9.13
C ASP A 104 -0.53 -4.03 7.98
N ALA A 105 -0.19 -3.38 6.86
CA ALA A 105 0.44 -3.99 5.69
C ALA A 105 1.77 -4.65 6.04
N ARG A 106 2.69 -3.89 6.67
CA ARG A 106 3.97 -4.39 7.17
C ARG A 106 3.82 -5.63 8.05
N THR A 107 2.87 -5.60 8.99
CA THR A 107 2.58 -6.74 9.87
C THR A 107 2.11 -7.97 9.08
N ALA A 108 1.22 -7.75 8.12
CA ALA A 108 0.72 -8.80 7.24
C ALA A 108 1.83 -9.39 6.36
N TYR A 109 2.74 -8.57 5.83
CA TYR A 109 3.79 -8.99 4.90
C TYR A 109 4.89 -9.76 5.61
N LYS A 110 5.30 -9.30 6.79
CA LYS A 110 6.23 -10.02 7.66
C LYS A 110 5.73 -11.45 7.95
N LYS A 111 4.46 -11.60 8.30
CA LYS A 111 3.87 -12.93 8.51
C LYS A 111 3.80 -13.75 7.22
N SER A 112 3.49 -13.11 6.10
CA SER A 112 3.34 -13.78 4.81
C SER A 112 4.66 -14.30 4.26
N ARG A 113 5.77 -13.56 4.42
CA ARG A 113 7.10 -14.06 4.02
C ARG A 113 7.50 -15.31 4.79
N ASP A 114 7.20 -15.38 6.09
CA ASP A 114 7.55 -16.54 6.92
C ASP A 114 6.74 -17.77 6.47
N ILE A 115 5.45 -17.60 6.18
CA ILE A 115 4.59 -18.66 5.61
C ILE A 115 5.11 -19.13 4.24
N CYS A 116 5.57 -18.22 3.38
CA CYS A 116 6.15 -18.59 2.09
C CYS A 116 7.45 -19.39 2.28
N SER A 117 8.30 -18.99 3.23
CA SER A 117 9.53 -19.70 3.59
C SER A 117 9.25 -21.12 4.08
N GLU A 118 8.29 -21.29 4.99
CA GLU A 118 7.84 -22.60 5.50
C GLU A 118 7.31 -23.51 4.39
N ALA A 119 6.60 -22.94 3.40
CA ALA A 119 6.09 -23.67 2.24
C ALA A 119 7.16 -23.95 1.16
N GLY A 120 8.38 -23.40 1.31
CA GLY A 120 9.43 -23.48 0.29
C GLY A 120 9.15 -22.66 -0.97
N ASP A 121 8.21 -21.71 -0.93
CA ASP A 121 7.91 -20.80 -2.04
C ASP A 121 8.76 -19.53 -1.93
N TYR A 122 10.03 -19.65 -2.31
CA TYR A 122 11.01 -18.57 -2.20
C TYR A 122 10.73 -17.38 -3.14
N VAL A 123 9.99 -17.58 -4.22
CA VAL A 123 9.65 -16.50 -5.15
C VAL A 123 8.52 -15.64 -4.58
N SER A 124 7.49 -16.25 -3.97
CA SER A 124 6.47 -15.50 -3.23
C SER A 124 7.06 -14.86 -1.97
N MET A 125 8.00 -15.54 -1.29
CA MET A 125 8.72 -14.96 -0.15
C MET A 125 9.46 -13.69 -0.56
N LYS A 126 10.22 -13.72 -1.66
CA LYS A 126 10.93 -12.55 -2.17
C LYS A 126 9.99 -11.39 -2.51
N LEU A 127 8.83 -11.69 -3.10
CA LEU A 127 7.80 -10.67 -3.35
C LEU A 127 7.36 -9.98 -2.05
N PHE A 128 7.10 -10.73 -0.98
CA PHE A 128 6.75 -10.14 0.31
C PHE A 128 7.91 -9.40 0.97
N GLU A 129 9.16 -9.79 0.75
CA GLU A 129 10.33 -9.05 1.23
C GLU A 129 10.53 -7.72 0.50
N GLU A 130 10.25 -7.70 -0.80
CA GLU A 130 10.25 -6.45 -1.58
C GLU A 130 9.14 -5.52 -1.10
N LEU A 131 7.89 -6.01 -1.02
CA LEU A 131 6.77 -5.21 -0.49
C LEU A 131 7.04 -4.70 0.93
N LEU A 132 7.57 -5.55 1.82
CA LEU A 132 7.91 -5.14 3.18
C LEU A 132 8.94 -4.00 3.23
N ALA A 133 9.90 -3.99 2.30
CA ALA A 133 10.90 -2.92 2.23
C ALA A 133 10.28 -1.62 1.70
N ASP A 134 9.36 -1.72 0.74
CA ASP A 134 8.59 -0.59 0.21
C ASP A 134 7.77 0.06 1.36
N GLU A 135 7.00 -0.71 2.14
CA GLU A 135 6.21 -0.19 3.27
C GLU A 135 7.07 0.39 4.41
N GLU A 136 8.23 -0.19 4.70
CA GLU A 136 9.13 0.40 5.69
C GLU A 136 9.67 1.78 5.23
N GLY A 137 9.76 2.02 3.92
CA GLY A 137 10.04 3.33 3.34
C GLY A 137 8.87 4.31 3.50
N HIS A 138 7.63 3.86 3.27
CA HIS A 138 6.42 4.67 3.50
C HIS A 138 6.26 5.05 4.98
N ILE A 139 6.48 4.11 5.89
CA ILE A 139 6.46 4.35 7.34
C ILE A 139 7.48 5.42 7.73
N ASP A 140 8.74 5.30 7.28
CA ASP A 140 9.79 6.29 7.58
C ASP A 140 9.40 7.70 7.07
N PHE A 141 8.83 7.77 5.87
CA PHE A 141 8.34 9.02 5.30
C PHE A 141 7.23 9.64 6.17
N LEU A 142 6.20 8.87 6.52
CA LEU A 142 5.03 9.32 7.28
C LEU A 142 5.40 9.72 8.72
N GLU A 143 6.25 8.95 9.38
CA GLU A 143 6.77 9.29 10.71
C GLU A 143 7.58 10.59 10.67
N THR A 144 8.39 10.78 9.62
CA THR A 144 9.12 12.04 9.38
C THR A 144 8.15 13.21 9.19
N GLN A 145 7.04 13.02 8.46
CA GLN A 145 6.05 14.07 8.26
C GLN A 145 5.33 14.44 9.56
N LEU A 146 4.95 13.45 10.37
CA LEU A 146 4.30 13.67 11.66
C LEU A 146 5.24 14.37 12.66
N ASP A 147 6.50 13.96 12.74
CA ASP A 147 7.52 14.61 13.58
C ASP A 147 7.77 16.07 13.14
N LEU A 148 7.85 16.33 11.82
CA LEU A 148 7.97 17.68 11.30
C LEU A 148 6.74 18.53 11.66
N LEU A 149 5.54 18.00 11.44
CA LEU A 149 4.27 18.65 11.77
C LEU A 149 4.23 19.02 13.25
N GLU A 150 4.64 18.14 14.16
CA GLU A 150 4.73 18.41 15.59
C GLU A 150 5.71 19.56 15.91
N LYS A 151 6.89 19.54 15.27
CA LYS A 151 7.94 20.54 15.52
C LYS A 151 7.61 21.95 15.04
N ILE A 152 6.95 22.08 13.89
CA ILE A 152 6.67 23.42 13.29
C ILE A 152 5.23 23.89 13.49
N GLY A 153 4.33 22.99 13.89
CA GLY A 153 2.90 23.23 14.06
C GLY A 153 2.12 23.13 12.74
N GLU A 154 0.85 22.76 12.85
CA GLU A 154 -0.04 22.45 11.71
C GLU A 154 -0.10 23.56 10.66
N SER A 155 -0.23 24.82 11.07
CA SER A 155 -0.34 25.95 10.14
C SER A 155 0.91 26.11 9.26
N LYS A 156 2.11 25.94 9.81
CA LYS A 156 3.36 26.06 9.04
C LYS A 156 3.59 24.85 8.16
N TYR A 157 3.24 23.66 8.64
CA TYR A 157 3.32 22.44 7.85
C TYR A 157 2.35 22.48 6.66
N GLY A 158 1.12 22.95 6.88
CA GLY A 158 0.14 23.18 5.81
C GLY A 158 0.64 24.19 4.79
N GLN A 159 1.17 25.34 5.23
CA GLN A 159 1.77 26.33 4.33
C GLN A 159 2.93 25.76 3.51
N LEU A 160 3.81 24.95 4.13
CA LEU A 160 4.93 24.31 3.45
C LEU A 160 4.46 23.40 2.31
N ASN A 161 3.32 22.73 2.50
CA ASN A 161 2.74 21.76 1.57
C ASN A 161 1.66 22.35 0.64
N ALA A 162 1.43 23.66 0.68
CA ALA A 162 0.60 24.36 -0.29
C ALA A 162 1.47 24.98 -1.40
N ASP A 163 0.95 24.98 -2.63
CA ASP A 163 1.46 25.83 -3.71
C ASP A 163 0.87 27.25 -3.55
N SER A 164 1.55 28.27 -4.09
CA SER A 164 0.99 29.62 -4.17
C SER A 164 -0.11 29.67 -5.23
N ALA A 165 -0.97 30.70 -5.15
CA ALA A 165 -2.14 30.81 -6.03
C ALA A 165 -1.79 30.88 -7.54
N ASP A 166 -0.59 31.34 -7.90
CA ASP A 166 -0.08 31.39 -9.27
C ASP A 166 0.50 30.07 -9.80
N GLU A 167 0.70 29.08 -8.92
CA GLU A 167 1.15 27.72 -9.26
C GLU A 167 0.03 26.68 -9.20
N ALA A 168 -1.16 27.05 -8.68
CA ALA A 168 -2.27 26.15 -8.38
C ALA A 168 -3.28 25.94 -9.53
N GLU A 169 -2.89 26.15 -10.79
CA GLU A 169 -3.73 25.95 -11.99
C GLU A 169 -3.68 24.51 -12.56
#